data_AF-N1VYP5-F1
#
_entry.id   AF-N1VYP5-F1
#
_cell.length_a   1.000
_cell.length_b   1.000
_cell.length_c   1.000
_cell.angle_alpha   90.00
_cell.angle_beta   90.00
_cell.angle_gamma   90.00
#
_symmetry.space_group_name_H-M   'P 1'
#
loop_
_entity.id
_entity.type
_entity.pdbx_description
1 polymer ?
#
loop_
_entity_poly.entity_id
_entity_poly.type
_entity_poly.pdbx_seq_one_letter_code
_entity_poly.pdbx_strand_id
1 'polypeptide(L)'
;MSNVPKSLLDSFMDWYLGEIPKIDSPSLLFHSFIEYLQTLGFQIIRGNMGTRTLHPQVETLAYLWAPKSQKELFDLQANPLFHSGRWFEFPDAFIRETKFRLGSIQSTQFAASPIQYVLTTNKTYYYRFTEGFKGEYPYPILEELAPIGGTGYFAIPVIQKGNSYAFLSLLTAKPDGFTEVELDFLTKALNMVALKWWTFIQSELTESLLSIYLGKRTGSTVYSGKIYLGELDKIQSVIWFSDIRNYSGMSEKLSPSEVIQLLNDYFGLAIPLIEAHGGEVLKLLGDGILAVFPYTETNKTVVGKKALLAVRKLGENLFRHNQTREKETKLPIHHGVGLHSGEILYGNIGSTERLDFTVIGEAVNLTSRIAGMCGELEKAVLASENLANQIPVRWEELGEHKLKGIGSPQKIFAISERVKKKY
;
A
#
# COMPACT_ATOMS: atom_id res chain seq x y z
N MET A 1 52.30 -13.18 18.37
CA MET A 1 51.16 -13.96 17.85
C MET A 1 51.11 -13.72 16.35
N SER A 2 51.29 -14.77 15.55
CA SER A 2 51.32 -14.70 14.09
C SER A 2 49.99 -14.17 13.55
N ASN A 3 50.01 -13.10 12.75
CA ASN A 3 48.85 -12.62 12.00
C ASN A 3 48.45 -13.70 10.98
N VAL A 4 47.49 -14.54 11.34
CA VAL A 4 46.82 -15.41 10.38
C VAL A 4 46.03 -14.50 9.43
N PRO A 5 46.21 -14.59 8.10
CA PRO A 5 45.39 -13.81 7.17
C PRO A 5 43.92 -14.14 7.38
N LYS A 6 43.08 -13.13 7.66
CA LYS A 6 41.63 -13.32 7.79
C LYS A 6 41.06 -13.76 6.44
N SER A 7 40.16 -14.75 6.45
CA SER A 7 39.42 -15.09 5.25
C SER A 7 38.46 -13.95 4.85
N LEU A 8 37.95 -13.97 3.62
CA LEU A 8 36.88 -13.06 3.18
C LEU A 8 35.66 -13.14 4.10
N LEU A 9 35.33 -14.35 4.58
CA LEU A 9 34.20 -14.58 5.46
C LEU A 9 34.44 -14.01 6.86
N ASP A 10 35.64 -14.16 7.43
CA ASP A 10 35.97 -13.59 8.76
C ASP A 10 35.88 -12.05 8.72
N SER A 11 36.43 -11.44 7.66
CA SER A 11 36.37 -10.00 7.46
C SER A 11 34.92 -9.53 7.28
N PHE A 12 34.09 -10.32 6.59
CA PHE A 12 32.67 -10.03 6.44
C PHE A 12 31.92 -10.15 7.76
N MET A 13 32.24 -11.13 8.61
CA MET A 13 31.60 -11.27 9.91
C MET A 13 31.90 -10.09 10.83
N ASP A 14 33.13 -9.59 10.83
CA ASP A 14 33.48 -8.37 11.57
C ASP A 14 32.67 -7.16 11.09
N TRP A 15 32.59 -6.96 9.76
CA TRP A 15 31.77 -5.90 9.16
C TRP A 15 30.29 -6.09 9.47
N TYR A 16 29.77 -7.30 9.32
CA TYR A 16 28.36 -7.64 9.51
C TYR A 16 27.93 -7.34 10.95
N LEU A 17 28.72 -7.78 11.93
CA LEU A 17 28.41 -7.54 13.35
C LEU A 17 28.58 -6.07 13.75
N GLY A 18 29.49 -5.33 13.10
CA GLY A 18 29.72 -3.91 13.38
C GLY A 18 28.72 -2.95 12.72
N GLU A 19 28.32 -3.22 11.48
CA GLU A 19 27.54 -2.30 10.66
C GLU A 19 26.04 -2.62 10.62
N ILE A 20 25.65 -3.89 10.48
CA ILE A 20 24.23 -4.28 10.32
C ILE A 20 23.30 -3.78 11.43
N PRO A 21 23.71 -3.73 12.72
CA PRO A 21 22.86 -3.17 13.78
C PRO A 21 22.53 -1.68 13.60
N LYS A 22 23.37 -0.92 12.91
CA LYS A 22 23.19 0.52 12.65
C LYS A 22 22.27 0.80 11.46
N ILE A 23 22.00 -0.22 10.64
CA ILE A 23 21.19 -0.10 9.43
C ILE A 23 19.70 -0.20 9.79
N ASP A 24 18.92 0.78 9.32
CA ASP A 24 17.51 1.00 9.63
C ASP A 24 16.55 0.89 8.43
N SER A 25 17.07 0.68 7.22
CA SER A 25 16.27 0.57 6.00
C SER A 25 16.81 -0.46 4.99
N PRO A 26 15.95 -1.04 4.13
CA PRO A 26 16.37 -1.94 3.05
C PRO A 26 17.35 -1.30 2.07
N SER A 27 17.12 -0.04 1.70
CA SER A 27 17.98 0.66 0.74
C SER A 27 19.38 0.89 1.30
N LEU A 28 19.49 1.32 2.56
CA LEU A 28 20.79 1.48 3.23
C LEU A 28 21.49 0.12 3.41
N LEU A 29 20.76 -0.95 3.75
CA LEU A 29 21.31 -2.31 3.81
C LEU A 29 21.94 -2.72 2.49
N PHE A 30 21.20 -2.53 1.39
CA PHE A 30 21.66 -2.95 0.09
C PHE A 30 22.88 -2.17 -0.36
N HIS A 31 22.83 -0.84 -0.18
CA HIS A 31 23.94 0.03 -0.53
C HIS A 31 25.20 -0.29 0.28
N SER A 32 25.10 -0.37 1.61
CA SER A 32 26.25 -0.63 2.50
C SER A 32 26.90 -1.98 2.21
N PHE A 33 26.10 -2.99 1.87
CA PHE A 33 26.63 -4.29 1.46
C PHE A 33 27.39 -4.21 0.14
N ILE A 34 26.87 -3.48 -0.85
CA ILE A 34 27.58 -3.28 -2.11
C ILE A 34 28.87 -2.48 -1.89
N GLU A 35 28.85 -1.41 -1.08
CA GLU A 35 30.07 -0.66 -0.72
C GLU A 35 31.12 -1.58 -0.09
N TYR A 36 30.71 -2.45 0.85
CA TYR A 36 31.60 -3.45 1.43
C TYR A 36 32.23 -4.35 0.34
N LEU A 37 31.44 -4.86 -0.61
CA LEU A 37 31.96 -5.63 -1.74
C LEU A 37 32.93 -4.81 -2.61
N GLN A 38 32.69 -3.51 -2.81
CA GLN A 38 33.63 -2.65 -3.53
C GLN A 38 34.98 -2.54 -2.81
N THR A 39 34.99 -2.45 -1.46
CA THR A 39 36.25 -2.42 -0.68
C THR A 39 37.10 -3.68 -0.85
N LEU A 40 36.46 -4.79 -1.20
CA LEU A 40 37.11 -6.08 -1.48
C LEU A 40 37.47 -6.26 -2.97
N GLY A 41 37.17 -5.28 -3.82
CA GLY A 41 37.51 -5.31 -5.25
C GLY A 41 36.55 -6.12 -6.12
N PHE A 42 35.30 -6.33 -5.69
CA PHE A 42 34.30 -7.06 -6.50
C PHE A 42 33.81 -6.29 -7.73
N GLN A 43 34.08 -4.97 -7.81
CA GLN A 43 33.74 -4.11 -8.95
C GLN A 43 32.28 -4.25 -9.39
N ILE A 44 31.35 -4.13 -8.44
CA ILE A 44 29.91 -4.27 -8.72
C ILE A 44 29.44 -3.06 -9.52
N ILE A 45 28.78 -3.29 -10.65
CA ILE A 45 28.24 -2.23 -11.50
C ILE A 45 26.71 -2.23 -11.54
N ARG A 46 26.07 -3.31 -11.08
CA ARG A 46 24.62 -3.37 -10.92
C ARG A 46 24.26 -4.37 -9.83
N GLY A 47 23.30 -4.02 -9.00
CA GLY A 47 22.71 -4.93 -8.02
C GLY A 47 21.19 -4.91 -8.13
N ASN A 48 20.53 -6.05 -8.05
CA ASN A 48 19.08 -6.13 -7.99
C ASN A 48 18.67 -7.07 -6.86
N MET A 49 17.81 -6.63 -5.96
CA MET A 49 17.16 -7.51 -4.98
C MET A 49 15.66 -7.39 -5.12
N GLY A 50 14.93 -8.49 -4.98
CA GLY A 50 13.47 -8.41 -4.99
C GLY A 50 12.81 -9.58 -4.29
N THR A 51 11.59 -9.36 -3.85
CA THR A 51 10.76 -10.37 -3.18
C THR A 51 9.35 -10.33 -3.73
N ARG A 52 8.77 -11.52 -3.87
CA ARG A 52 7.32 -11.63 -3.98
C ARG A 52 6.71 -11.26 -2.65
N THR A 53 5.57 -10.58 -2.67
CA THR A 53 4.84 -10.20 -1.46
C THR A 53 3.46 -10.85 -1.40
N LEU A 54 2.87 -10.89 -0.21
CA LEU A 54 1.47 -11.31 0.00
C LEU A 54 0.48 -10.13 -0.10
N HIS A 55 0.96 -8.96 -0.49
CA HIS A 55 0.16 -7.75 -0.59
C HIS A 55 -0.81 -7.82 -1.77
N PRO A 56 -2.09 -7.48 -1.60
CA PRO A 56 -3.11 -7.65 -2.65
C PRO A 56 -2.88 -6.75 -3.88
N GLN A 57 -2.14 -5.65 -3.73
CA GLN A 57 -1.87 -4.69 -4.82
C GLN A 57 -0.41 -4.69 -5.30
N VAL A 58 0.50 -5.33 -4.56
CA VAL A 58 1.95 -5.29 -4.84
C VAL A 58 2.43 -6.73 -4.90
N GLU A 59 2.55 -7.28 -6.10
CA GLU A 59 3.00 -8.67 -6.26
C GLU A 59 4.49 -8.80 -6.02
N THR A 60 5.28 -7.82 -6.49
CA THR A 60 6.74 -7.81 -6.39
C THR A 60 7.23 -6.46 -5.87
N LEU A 61 8.12 -6.50 -4.89
CA LEU A 61 8.91 -5.36 -4.43
C LEU A 61 10.37 -5.59 -4.81
N ALA A 62 10.99 -4.65 -5.52
CA ALA A 62 12.37 -4.76 -5.99
C ALA A 62 13.16 -3.48 -5.71
N TYR A 63 14.46 -3.64 -5.47
CA TYR A 63 15.43 -2.57 -5.32
C TYR A 63 16.53 -2.79 -6.34
N LEU A 64 16.71 -1.82 -7.23
CA LEU A 64 17.79 -1.79 -8.20
C LEU A 64 18.83 -0.78 -7.75
N TRP A 65 20.06 -1.23 -7.55
CA TRP A 65 21.24 -0.43 -7.26
C TRP A 65 22.10 -0.26 -8.51
N ALA A 66 22.58 0.95 -8.75
CA ALA A 66 23.58 1.23 -9.78
C ALA A 66 24.47 2.42 -9.34
N PRO A 67 25.75 2.46 -9.77
CA PRO A 67 26.60 3.62 -9.54
C PRO A 67 26.09 4.85 -10.31
N LYS A 68 26.45 6.06 -9.87
CA LYS A 68 26.01 7.31 -10.53
C LYS A 68 26.39 7.38 -12.01
N SER A 69 27.51 6.79 -12.39
CA SER A 69 27.98 6.69 -13.78
C SER A 69 27.06 5.88 -14.68
N GLN A 70 26.13 5.09 -14.12
CA GLN A 70 25.25 4.20 -14.85
C GLN A 70 23.76 4.49 -14.57
N LYS A 71 23.42 5.77 -14.34
CA LYS A 71 22.02 6.19 -14.10
C LYS A 71 21.07 5.80 -15.24
N GLU A 72 21.58 5.72 -16.47
CA GLU A 72 20.83 5.30 -17.67
C GLU A 72 20.26 3.86 -17.54
N LEU A 73 20.81 3.02 -16.65
CA LEU A 73 20.27 1.67 -16.37
C LEU A 73 18.87 1.68 -15.77
N PHE A 74 18.43 2.80 -15.22
CA PHE A 74 17.09 2.95 -14.71
C PHE A 74 16.08 3.34 -15.80
N ASP A 75 16.53 3.79 -16.98
CA ASP A 75 15.68 4.27 -18.08
C ASP A 75 15.15 3.13 -18.98
N LEU A 76 15.37 1.87 -18.58
CA LEU A 76 14.83 0.70 -19.25
C LEU A 76 13.29 0.65 -19.11
N GLN A 77 12.61 1.13 -20.17
CA GLN A 77 11.20 1.06 -20.56
C GLN A 77 10.12 1.20 -19.48
N ALA A 78 9.05 1.93 -19.81
CA ALA A 78 7.84 1.98 -19.00
C ALA A 78 7.25 0.57 -18.82
N ASN A 79 7.50 -0.05 -17.66
CA ASN A 79 6.89 -1.33 -17.32
C ASN A 79 5.40 -1.07 -17.02
N PRO A 80 4.45 -1.63 -17.80
CA PRO A 80 3.02 -1.37 -17.61
C PRO A 80 2.50 -1.87 -16.25
N LEU A 81 3.26 -2.74 -15.57
CA LEU A 81 2.97 -3.27 -14.25
C LEU A 81 3.60 -2.44 -13.13
N PHE A 82 4.28 -1.33 -13.45
CA PHE A 82 4.74 -0.36 -12.46
C PHE A 82 3.55 0.16 -11.64
N HIS A 83 3.63 0.01 -10.32
CA HIS A 83 2.65 0.55 -9.38
C HIS A 83 3.14 1.89 -8.81
N SER A 84 4.33 1.87 -8.22
CA SER A 84 4.98 3.03 -7.62
C SER A 84 6.48 2.76 -7.46
N GLY A 85 7.25 3.81 -7.20
CA GLY A 85 8.66 3.69 -6.92
C GLY A 85 9.20 4.85 -6.11
N ARG A 86 10.34 4.62 -5.47
CA ARG A 86 11.07 5.62 -4.68
C ARG A 86 12.54 5.61 -5.09
N TRP A 87 13.14 6.78 -5.07
CA TRP A 87 14.55 6.97 -5.35
C TRP A 87 15.28 7.29 -4.06
N PHE A 88 16.41 6.63 -3.87
CA PHE A 88 17.36 6.92 -2.81
C PHE A 88 18.68 7.30 -3.46
N GLU A 89 19.19 8.48 -3.13
CA GLU A 89 20.46 8.97 -3.62
C GLU A 89 21.52 8.83 -2.53
N PHE A 90 22.65 8.24 -2.91
CA PHE A 90 23.85 8.12 -2.10
C PHE A 90 24.98 8.93 -2.75
N PRO A 91 26.13 9.16 -2.07
CA PRO A 91 27.22 9.94 -2.66
C PRO A 91 27.69 9.43 -4.02
N ASP A 92 27.79 8.11 -4.18
CA ASP A 92 28.37 7.40 -5.34
C ASP A 92 27.37 6.54 -6.13
N ALA A 93 26.15 6.36 -5.63
CA ALA A 93 25.16 5.46 -6.22
C ALA A 93 23.70 5.96 -6.13
N PHE A 94 22.82 5.27 -6.85
CA PHE A 94 21.37 5.38 -6.72
C PHE A 94 20.74 4.02 -6.41
N ILE A 95 19.67 4.03 -5.63
CA ILE A 95 18.75 2.91 -5.50
C ILE A 95 17.36 3.34 -5.97
N ARG A 96 16.76 2.53 -6.85
CA ARG A 96 15.34 2.62 -7.18
C ARG A 96 14.59 1.47 -6.54
N GLU A 97 13.72 1.78 -5.60
CA GLU A 97 12.66 0.89 -5.15
C GLU A 97 11.53 0.92 -6.17
N THR A 98 11.04 -0.26 -6.56
CA THR A 98 9.92 -0.42 -7.48
C THR A 98 8.93 -1.43 -6.91
N LYS A 99 7.65 -1.03 -6.87
CA LYS A 99 6.50 -1.90 -6.57
C LYS A 99 5.82 -2.26 -7.88
N PHE A 100 5.65 -3.55 -8.14
CA PHE A 100 4.96 -4.07 -9.32
C PHE A 100 3.60 -4.65 -8.95
N ARG A 101 2.61 -4.45 -9.82
CA ARG A 101 1.25 -4.99 -9.70
C ARG A 101 1.23 -6.50 -10.01
N LEU A 102 0.09 -7.13 -9.71
CA LEU A 102 -0.25 -8.49 -10.14
C LEU A 102 -0.04 -8.66 -11.65
N GLY A 103 0.54 -9.79 -12.06
CA GLY A 103 0.92 -10.05 -13.46
C GLY A 103 2.44 -9.96 -13.69
N SER A 104 3.20 -9.41 -12.74
CA SER A 104 4.63 -9.13 -12.87
C SER A 104 5.45 -10.40 -13.06
N ILE A 105 5.11 -11.45 -12.31
CA ILE A 105 5.77 -12.75 -12.41
C ILE A 105 5.28 -13.59 -13.60
N GLN A 106 4.17 -13.20 -14.23
CA GLN A 106 3.66 -13.81 -15.46
C GLN A 106 4.12 -13.04 -16.72
N SER A 107 4.84 -11.94 -16.55
CA SER A 107 5.36 -11.16 -17.68
C SER A 107 6.37 -11.98 -18.49
N THR A 108 6.39 -11.76 -19.80
CA THR A 108 7.35 -12.41 -20.72
C THR A 108 8.79 -12.10 -20.32
N GLN A 109 9.07 -10.85 -19.90
CA GLN A 109 10.37 -10.42 -19.43
C GLN A 109 10.84 -11.21 -18.20
N PHE A 110 9.95 -11.43 -17.22
CA PHE A 110 10.30 -12.20 -16.03
C PHE A 110 10.45 -13.69 -16.35
N ALA A 111 9.53 -14.27 -17.13
CA ALA A 111 9.59 -15.67 -17.54
C ALA A 111 10.90 -16.01 -18.28
N ALA A 112 11.42 -15.06 -19.07
CA ALA A 112 12.69 -15.15 -19.78
C ALA A 112 13.86 -14.53 -18.99
N SER A 113 13.90 -14.67 -17.65
CA SER A 113 14.99 -14.11 -16.83
C SER A 113 15.76 -15.17 -16.02
N PRO A 114 17.05 -14.93 -15.71
CA PRO A 114 17.79 -15.76 -14.77
C PRO A 114 17.11 -15.83 -13.40
N ILE A 115 16.37 -14.78 -13.01
CA ILE A 115 15.65 -14.74 -11.74
C ILE A 115 14.55 -15.79 -11.70
N GLN A 116 13.80 -16.00 -12.79
CA GLN A 116 12.80 -17.06 -12.85
C GLN A 116 13.42 -18.45 -12.69
N TYR A 117 14.57 -18.70 -13.33
CA TYR A 117 15.33 -19.94 -13.12
C TYR A 117 15.70 -20.13 -11.65
N VAL A 118 16.26 -19.10 -11.04
CA VAL A 118 16.69 -19.12 -9.63
C VAL A 118 15.53 -19.42 -8.69
N LEU A 119 14.38 -18.78 -8.91
CA LEU A 119 13.19 -18.94 -8.06
C LEU A 119 12.51 -20.31 -8.24
N THR A 120 12.46 -20.84 -9.45
CA THR A 120 11.81 -22.13 -9.74
C THR A 120 12.66 -23.33 -9.38
N THR A 121 13.98 -23.25 -9.59
CA THR A 121 14.90 -24.36 -9.33
C THR A 121 15.50 -24.33 -7.93
N ASN A 122 15.41 -23.20 -7.23
CA ASN A 122 16.10 -22.93 -5.98
C ASN A 122 17.62 -23.17 -6.09
N LYS A 123 18.21 -22.85 -7.25
CA LYS A 123 19.64 -22.94 -7.54
C LYS A 123 20.21 -21.58 -7.88
N THR A 124 21.44 -21.33 -7.44
CA THR A 124 22.24 -20.19 -7.87
C THR A 124 22.52 -20.28 -9.37
N TYR A 125 22.46 -19.14 -10.05
CA TYR A 125 22.82 -18.98 -11.44
C TYR A 125 24.03 -18.06 -11.56
N TYR A 126 25.03 -18.47 -12.33
CA TYR A 126 26.18 -17.65 -12.69
C TYR A 126 26.44 -17.72 -14.19
N TYR A 127 26.65 -16.57 -14.80
CA TYR A 127 27.03 -16.43 -16.20
C TYR A 127 28.26 -15.55 -16.31
N ARG A 128 29.33 -16.08 -16.91
CA ARG A 128 30.53 -15.33 -17.27
C ARG A 128 30.42 -14.87 -18.71
N PHE A 129 30.57 -13.57 -18.94
CA PHE A 129 30.61 -13.01 -20.29
C PHE A 129 31.98 -13.29 -20.90
N THR A 130 31.99 -13.73 -22.16
CA THR A 130 33.23 -13.96 -22.90
C THR A 130 33.46 -12.82 -23.88
N GLU A 131 34.69 -12.29 -23.91
CA GLU A 131 35.04 -11.23 -24.83
C GLU A 131 34.87 -11.68 -26.29
N GLY A 132 34.22 -10.85 -27.11
CA GLY A 132 33.95 -11.18 -28.51
C GLY A 132 32.90 -12.27 -28.74
N PHE A 133 32.04 -12.58 -27.76
CA PHE A 133 30.92 -13.51 -27.94
C PHE A 133 30.01 -13.08 -29.10
N LYS A 134 29.78 -13.99 -30.06
CA LYS A 134 28.91 -13.79 -31.24
C LYS A 134 27.67 -14.69 -31.26
N GLY A 135 27.43 -15.42 -30.18
CA GLY A 135 26.26 -16.31 -30.04
C GLY A 135 25.06 -15.60 -29.44
N GLU A 136 23.98 -16.36 -29.23
CA GLU A 136 22.81 -15.88 -28.49
C GLU A 136 23.03 -16.00 -26.98
N TYR A 137 22.63 -14.97 -26.24
CA TYR A 137 22.63 -15.02 -24.79
C TYR A 137 21.50 -15.93 -24.27
N PRO A 138 21.71 -16.70 -23.18
CA PRO A 138 20.66 -17.56 -22.62
C PRO A 138 19.41 -16.81 -22.15
N TYR A 139 19.53 -15.52 -21.85
CA TYR A 139 18.45 -14.66 -21.39
C TYR A 139 18.60 -13.25 -21.99
N PRO A 140 17.50 -12.58 -22.42
CA PRO A 140 17.54 -11.23 -22.98
C PRO A 140 18.23 -10.19 -22.08
N ILE A 141 18.03 -10.27 -20.76
CA ILE A 141 18.70 -9.35 -19.83
C ILE A 141 20.23 -9.43 -19.93
N LEU A 142 20.82 -10.57 -20.27
CA LEU A 142 22.28 -10.66 -20.42
C LEU A 142 22.76 -9.91 -21.67
N GLU A 143 21.97 -9.88 -22.73
CA GLU A 143 22.25 -9.08 -23.93
C GLU A 143 22.25 -7.57 -23.62
N GLU A 144 21.37 -7.13 -22.72
CA GLU A 144 21.32 -5.75 -22.24
C GLU A 144 22.48 -5.40 -21.29
N LEU A 145 22.98 -6.38 -20.52
CA LEU A 145 24.02 -6.14 -19.51
C LEU A 145 25.46 -6.27 -20.06
N ALA A 146 25.68 -6.93 -21.20
CA ALA A 146 27.01 -7.02 -21.78
C ALA A 146 27.57 -5.65 -22.27
N PRO A 147 26.81 -4.82 -23.03
CA PRO A 147 27.31 -3.55 -23.56
C PRO A 147 27.68 -2.51 -22.50
N ILE A 148 27.13 -2.63 -21.29
CA ILE A 148 27.41 -1.73 -20.16
C ILE A 148 28.65 -2.13 -19.34
N GLY A 149 29.44 -3.09 -19.84
CA GLY A 149 30.69 -3.55 -19.23
C GLY A 149 30.55 -4.75 -18.29
N GLY A 150 29.46 -5.51 -18.37
CA GLY A 150 29.26 -6.72 -17.58
C GLY A 150 30.22 -7.85 -17.97
N THR A 151 30.94 -8.40 -16.98
CA THR A 151 31.87 -9.53 -17.15
C THR A 151 31.43 -10.78 -16.39
N GLY A 152 30.60 -10.62 -15.36
CA GLY A 152 29.97 -11.73 -14.64
C GLY A 152 28.61 -11.34 -14.06
N TYR A 153 27.59 -12.17 -14.30
CA TYR A 153 26.24 -12.04 -13.74
C TYR A 153 25.98 -13.18 -12.75
N PHE A 154 25.77 -12.83 -11.49
CA PHE A 154 25.46 -13.76 -10.41
C PHE A 154 24.03 -13.54 -9.93
N ALA A 155 23.25 -14.61 -9.73
CA ALA A 155 21.93 -14.55 -9.12
C ALA A 155 21.70 -15.72 -8.16
N ILE A 156 21.14 -15.44 -6.99
CA ILE A 156 20.94 -16.41 -5.91
C ILE A 156 19.51 -16.36 -5.37
N PRO A 157 18.89 -17.52 -5.05
CA PRO A 157 17.60 -17.52 -4.37
C PRO A 157 17.84 -17.25 -2.89
N VAL A 158 16.98 -16.43 -2.32
CA VAL A 158 16.93 -16.21 -0.88
C VAL A 158 15.79 -17.07 -0.35
N ILE A 159 16.15 -18.16 0.35
CA ILE A 159 15.17 -19.13 0.88
C ILE A 159 14.30 -18.42 1.92
N GLN A 160 13.00 -18.42 1.66
CA GLN A 160 11.96 -17.95 2.58
C GLN A 160 11.07 -19.13 2.97
N LYS A 161 10.49 -19.09 4.18
CA LYS A 161 9.42 -20.03 4.55
C LYS A 161 8.11 -19.65 3.86
N GLY A 162 7.45 -20.61 3.22
CA GLY A 162 6.12 -20.45 2.61
C GLY A 162 6.15 -20.19 1.10
N ASN A 163 5.14 -19.46 0.59
CA ASN A 163 4.96 -19.15 -0.84
C ASN A 163 5.63 -17.84 -1.30
N SER A 164 6.33 -17.15 -0.41
CA SER A 164 7.12 -15.97 -0.76
C SER A 164 8.53 -16.43 -1.15
N TYR A 165 9.10 -15.80 -2.16
CA TYR A 165 10.47 -16.05 -2.58
C TYR A 165 11.16 -14.70 -2.80
N ALA A 166 12.43 -14.62 -2.41
CA ALA A 166 13.29 -13.51 -2.75
C ALA A 166 14.45 -13.97 -3.62
N PHE A 167 15.03 -13.02 -4.33
CA PHE A 167 16.22 -13.19 -5.12
C PHE A 167 17.15 -12.00 -4.91
N LEU A 168 18.42 -12.23 -5.21
CA LEU A 168 19.39 -11.16 -5.38
C LEU A 168 20.26 -11.48 -6.59
N SER A 169 20.58 -10.46 -7.40
CA SER A 169 21.58 -10.55 -8.45
C SER A 169 22.57 -9.41 -8.43
N LEU A 170 23.79 -9.71 -8.85
CA LEU A 170 24.92 -8.80 -8.95
C LEU A 170 25.55 -8.93 -10.34
N LEU A 171 25.93 -7.79 -10.91
CA LEU A 171 26.75 -7.69 -12.11
C LEU A 171 28.10 -7.10 -11.73
N THR A 172 29.18 -7.74 -12.13
CA THR A 172 30.56 -7.23 -11.97
C THR A 172 31.15 -6.78 -13.30
N ALA A 173 32.06 -5.83 -13.24
CA ALA A 173 32.96 -5.43 -14.33
C ALA A 173 34.40 -5.97 -14.14
N LYS A 174 34.64 -6.77 -13.10
CA LYS A 174 35.96 -7.34 -12.81
C LYS A 174 36.46 -8.14 -14.01
N PRO A 175 37.74 -8.04 -14.41
CA PRO A 175 38.31 -8.90 -15.44
C PRO A 175 38.03 -10.37 -15.11
N ASP A 176 37.55 -11.14 -16.09
CA ASP A 176 37.16 -12.54 -15.95
C ASP A 176 35.97 -12.81 -14.99
N GLY A 177 35.25 -11.79 -14.54
CA GLY A 177 34.11 -11.92 -13.63
C GLY A 177 34.50 -12.43 -12.24
N PHE A 178 33.57 -13.11 -11.56
CA PHE A 178 33.82 -13.69 -10.23
C PHE A 178 34.59 -15.02 -10.32
N THR A 179 35.49 -15.23 -9.37
CA THR A 179 36.17 -16.51 -9.13
C THR A 179 35.29 -17.46 -8.31
N GLU A 180 35.61 -18.76 -8.30
CA GLU A 180 34.90 -19.76 -7.48
C GLU A 180 34.90 -19.40 -5.98
N VAL A 181 36.03 -18.86 -5.47
CA VAL A 181 36.15 -18.41 -4.07
C VAL A 181 35.21 -17.24 -3.79
N GLU A 182 35.10 -16.30 -4.72
CA GLU A 182 34.18 -15.16 -4.61
C GLU A 182 32.73 -15.59 -4.72
N LEU A 183 32.40 -16.55 -5.58
CA LEU A 183 31.05 -17.09 -5.71
C LEU A 183 30.60 -17.82 -4.44
N ASP A 184 31.46 -18.62 -3.83
CA ASP A 184 31.20 -19.26 -2.52
C ASP A 184 31.03 -18.21 -1.42
N PHE A 185 31.91 -17.19 -1.39
CA PHE A 185 31.79 -16.08 -0.44
C PHE A 185 30.47 -15.32 -0.62
N LEU A 186 30.12 -14.90 -1.84
CA LEU A 186 28.88 -14.19 -2.15
C LEU A 186 27.67 -15.02 -1.71
N THR A 187 27.68 -16.31 -2.01
CA THR A 187 26.60 -17.23 -1.62
C THR A 187 26.38 -17.23 -0.11
N LYS A 188 27.46 -17.25 0.69
CA LYS A 188 27.37 -17.22 2.16
C LYS A 188 26.98 -15.83 2.70
N ALA A 189 27.63 -14.77 2.22
CA ALA A 189 27.42 -13.40 2.65
C ALA A 189 25.99 -12.91 2.35
N LEU A 190 25.50 -13.18 1.13
CA LEU A 190 24.17 -12.77 0.69
C LEU A 190 23.05 -13.45 1.46
N ASN A 191 23.23 -14.73 1.82
CA ASN A 191 22.27 -15.42 2.69
C ASN A 191 22.17 -14.78 4.08
N MET A 192 23.25 -14.23 4.61
CA MET A 192 23.22 -13.52 5.90
C MET A 192 22.60 -12.13 5.77
N VAL A 193 22.98 -11.35 4.74
CA VAL A 193 22.35 -10.05 4.44
C VAL A 193 20.85 -10.19 4.22
N ALA A 194 20.44 -11.27 3.55
CA ALA A 194 19.04 -11.59 3.32
C ALA A 194 18.23 -11.76 4.61
N LEU A 195 18.81 -12.25 5.71
CA LEU A 195 18.11 -12.36 6.99
C LEU A 195 17.74 -10.99 7.54
N LYS A 196 18.66 -10.02 7.52
CA LYS A 196 18.36 -8.63 7.91
C LYS A 196 17.35 -8.01 6.95
N TRP A 197 17.53 -8.19 5.65
CA TRP A 197 16.59 -7.67 4.65
C TRP A 197 15.16 -8.17 4.90
N TRP A 198 15.02 -9.47 5.19
CA TRP A 198 13.74 -10.08 5.52
C TRP A 198 13.05 -9.40 6.70
N THR A 199 13.79 -8.99 7.74
CA THR A 199 13.18 -8.27 8.87
C THR A 199 12.55 -6.94 8.46
N PHE A 200 13.16 -6.20 7.54
CA PHE A 200 12.59 -4.96 7.02
C PHE A 200 11.38 -5.22 6.15
N ILE A 201 11.48 -6.18 5.22
CA ILE A 201 10.37 -6.52 4.33
C ILE A 201 9.17 -7.01 5.13
N GLN A 202 9.37 -7.87 6.12
CA GLN A 202 8.27 -8.34 6.97
C GLN A 202 7.63 -7.21 7.76
N SER A 203 8.43 -6.27 8.27
CA SER A 203 7.92 -5.08 8.97
C SER A 203 7.06 -4.21 8.04
N GLU A 204 7.58 -3.89 6.85
CA GLU A 204 6.85 -3.09 5.85
C GLU A 204 5.57 -3.80 5.37
N LEU A 205 5.63 -5.09 5.07
CA LEU A 205 4.47 -5.85 4.62
C LEU A 205 3.41 -5.99 5.71
N THR A 206 3.83 -6.19 6.96
CA THR A 206 2.91 -6.29 8.10
C THR A 206 2.18 -4.97 8.31
N GLU A 207 2.91 -3.85 8.36
CA GLU A 207 2.33 -2.52 8.52
C GLU A 207 1.40 -2.17 7.34
N SER A 208 1.82 -2.49 6.11
CA SER A 208 1.01 -2.24 4.90
C SER A 208 -0.27 -3.08 4.87
N LEU A 209 -0.19 -4.37 5.22
CA LEU A 209 -1.38 -5.24 5.30
C LEU A 209 -2.33 -4.76 6.40
N LEU A 210 -1.83 -4.45 7.59
CA LEU A 210 -2.65 -3.90 8.67
C LEU A 210 -3.32 -2.58 8.24
N SER A 211 -2.59 -1.71 7.55
CA SER A 211 -3.14 -0.44 7.06
C SER A 211 -4.24 -0.62 6.02
N ILE A 212 -4.14 -1.61 5.14
CA ILE A 212 -5.17 -1.88 4.12
C ILE A 212 -6.45 -2.44 4.72
N TYR A 213 -6.32 -3.36 5.67
CA TYR A 213 -7.47 -4.06 6.22
C TYR A 213 -8.11 -3.36 7.43
N LEU A 214 -7.33 -2.59 8.20
CA LEU A 214 -7.81 -1.88 9.39
C LEU A 214 -7.89 -0.36 9.20
N GLY A 215 -7.29 0.19 8.13
CA GLY A 215 -7.08 1.63 7.96
C GLY A 215 -5.74 2.10 8.53
N LYS A 216 -5.21 3.23 8.03
CA LYS A 216 -3.83 3.69 8.35
C LYS A 216 -3.57 3.90 9.84
N ARG A 217 -4.45 4.58 10.56
CA ARG A 217 -4.27 4.90 11.98
C ARG A 217 -4.45 3.65 12.82
N THR A 218 -5.55 2.92 12.62
CA THR A 218 -5.82 1.68 13.32
C THR A 218 -4.72 0.64 13.08
N GLY A 219 -4.32 0.44 11.82
CA GLY A 219 -3.24 -0.48 11.45
C GLY A 219 -1.91 -0.12 12.10
N SER A 220 -1.52 1.15 12.12
CA SER A 220 -0.31 1.62 12.82
C SER A 220 -0.40 1.43 14.35
N THR A 221 -1.58 1.67 14.94
CA THR A 221 -1.82 1.46 16.37
C THR A 221 -1.64 -0.01 16.75
N VAL A 222 -2.23 -0.91 15.97
CA VAL A 222 -2.08 -2.36 16.11
C VAL A 222 -0.62 -2.77 15.92
N TYR A 223 0.04 -2.29 14.87
CA TYR A 223 1.45 -2.57 14.62
C TYR A 223 2.35 -2.15 15.79
N SER A 224 2.05 -1.03 16.45
CA SER A 224 2.80 -0.52 17.61
C SER A 224 2.57 -1.29 18.92
N GLY A 225 1.73 -2.32 18.93
CA GLY A 225 1.44 -3.14 20.11
C GLY A 225 0.50 -2.48 21.13
N LYS A 226 -0.15 -1.35 20.80
CA LYS A 226 -1.19 -0.73 21.62
C LYS A 226 -2.52 -1.46 21.46
N ILE A 227 -2.59 -2.69 21.98
CA ILE A 227 -3.71 -3.60 21.77
C ILE A 227 -4.04 -4.33 23.08
N TYR A 228 -4.90 -3.76 23.92
CA TYR A 228 -5.52 -4.49 25.01
C TYR A 228 -7.02 -4.67 24.76
N LEU A 229 -7.51 -5.89 24.97
CA LEU A 229 -8.94 -6.22 24.94
C LEU A 229 -9.67 -5.37 26.00
N GLY A 230 -10.69 -4.61 25.57
CA GLY A 230 -11.51 -3.79 26.47
C GLY A 230 -10.98 -2.37 26.73
N GLU A 231 -9.78 -2.01 26.23
CA GLU A 231 -9.38 -0.60 26.16
C GLU A 231 -10.15 0.07 25.01
N LEU A 232 -11.15 0.86 25.38
CA LEU A 232 -11.92 1.69 24.48
C LEU A 232 -11.58 3.16 24.74
N ASP A 233 -11.03 3.82 23.72
CA ASP A 233 -10.82 5.25 23.75
C ASP A 233 -12.14 5.96 23.47
N LYS A 234 -12.50 6.91 24.34
CA LYS A 234 -13.56 7.87 24.05
C LYS A 234 -13.01 8.95 23.14
N ILE A 235 -13.52 9.01 21.91
CA ILE A 235 -13.13 10.04 20.95
C ILE A 235 -14.35 10.82 20.48
N GLN A 236 -14.14 12.12 20.28
CA GLN A 236 -15.11 12.99 19.63
C GLN A 236 -14.90 12.94 18.12
N SER A 237 -15.96 12.74 17.35
CA SER A 237 -15.82 12.57 15.91
C SER A 237 -17.04 13.05 15.13
N VAL A 238 -16.81 13.50 13.89
CA VAL A 238 -17.86 13.50 12.88
C VAL A 238 -17.91 12.10 12.28
N ILE A 239 -19.04 11.43 12.41
CA ILE A 239 -19.29 10.08 11.96
C ILE A 239 -19.94 10.17 10.58
N TRP A 240 -19.44 9.37 9.66
CA TRP A 240 -19.97 9.19 8.32
C TRP A 240 -20.51 7.77 8.22
N PHE A 241 -21.76 7.65 7.82
CA PHE A 241 -22.32 6.38 7.31
C PHE A 241 -22.89 6.63 5.93
N SER A 242 -22.53 5.79 4.95
CA SER A 242 -23.13 5.88 3.62
C SER A 242 -23.41 4.52 3.03
N ASP A 243 -24.39 4.44 2.14
CA ASP A 243 -24.77 3.24 1.37
C ASP A 243 -25.04 3.59 -0.11
N ILE A 244 -25.07 2.58 -0.97
CA ILE A 244 -25.45 2.73 -2.38
C ILE A 244 -26.98 2.62 -2.46
N ARG A 245 -27.60 3.60 -3.13
CA ARG A 245 -29.07 3.61 -3.24
C ARG A 245 -29.57 2.51 -4.14
N ASN A 246 -30.61 1.84 -3.65
CA ASN A 246 -31.24 0.72 -4.35
C ASN A 246 -30.25 -0.42 -4.67
N TYR A 247 -29.19 -0.58 -3.87
CA TYR A 247 -28.17 -1.61 -4.08
C TYR A 247 -28.77 -3.01 -4.24
N SER A 248 -29.70 -3.41 -3.36
CA SER A 248 -30.35 -4.72 -3.45
C SER A 248 -31.01 -4.94 -4.82
N GLY A 249 -31.79 -3.97 -5.30
CA GLY A 249 -32.45 -4.05 -6.61
C GLY A 249 -31.48 -3.97 -7.80
N MET A 250 -30.29 -3.37 -7.62
CA MET A 250 -29.22 -3.42 -8.62
C MET A 250 -28.54 -4.80 -8.62
N SER A 251 -28.23 -5.35 -7.45
CA SER A 251 -27.50 -6.61 -7.30
C SER A 251 -28.24 -7.82 -7.87
N GLU A 252 -29.59 -7.78 -7.89
CA GLU A 252 -30.42 -8.81 -8.54
C GLU A 252 -30.32 -8.81 -10.07
N LYS A 253 -29.95 -7.66 -10.67
CA LYS A 253 -29.90 -7.48 -12.14
C LYS A 253 -28.50 -7.63 -12.71
N LEU A 254 -27.49 -7.54 -11.85
CA LEU A 254 -26.08 -7.55 -12.24
C LEU A 254 -25.48 -8.94 -12.05
N SER A 255 -24.55 -9.31 -12.91
CA SER A 255 -23.69 -10.47 -12.67
C SER A 255 -22.81 -10.26 -11.43
N PRO A 256 -22.31 -11.34 -10.79
CA PRO A 256 -21.39 -11.21 -9.65
C PRO A 256 -20.17 -10.33 -9.92
N SER A 257 -19.59 -10.41 -11.13
CA SER A 257 -18.46 -9.57 -11.54
C SER A 257 -18.82 -8.10 -11.67
N GLU A 258 -20.04 -7.79 -12.14
CA GLU A 258 -20.52 -6.41 -12.24
C GLU A 258 -20.86 -5.82 -10.88
N VAL A 259 -21.39 -6.62 -9.95
CA VAL A 259 -21.59 -6.22 -8.55
C VAL A 259 -20.27 -5.86 -7.90
N ILE A 260 -19.24 -6.71 -8.05
CA ILE A 260 -17.90 -6.43 -7.53
C ILE A 260 -17.32 -5.16 -8.16
N GLN A 261 -17.47 -4.97 -9.47
CA GLN A 261 -17.01 -3.75 -10.14
C GLN A 261 -17.75 -2.51 -9.62
N LEU A 262 -19.06 -2.59 -9.42
CA LEU A 262 -19.86 -1.49 -8.87
C LEU A 262 -19.42 -1.10 -7.46
N LEU A 263 -19.18 -2.09 -6.59
CA LEU A 263 -18.66 -1.86 -5.24
C LEU A 263 -17.26 -1.23 -5.29
N ASN A 264 -16.35 -1.79 -6.10
CA ASN A 264 -14.99 -1.26 -6.26
C ASN A 264 -14.98 0.16 -6.82
N ASP A 265 -15.86 0.49 -7.76
CA ASP A 265 -16.01 1.85 -8.29
C ASP A 265 -16.46 2.82 -7.19
N TYR A 266 -17.49 2.46 -6.41
CA TYR A 266 -17.98 3.32 -5.33
C TYR A 266 -16.92 3.53 -4.24
N PHE A 267 -16.34 2.43 -3.73
CA PHE A 267 -15.30 2.49 -2.70
C PHE A 267 -14.04 3.19 -3.19
N GLY A 268 -13.65 2.96 -4.45
CA GLY A 268 -12.50 3.60 -5.10
C GLY A 268 -12.66 5.12 -5.26
N LEU A 269 -13.89 5.64 -5.31
CA LEU A 269 -14.16 7.08 -5.33
C LEU A 269 -14.29 7.66 -3.91
N ALA A 270 -14.96 6.95 -3.00
CA ALA A 270 -15.31 7.45 -1.67
C ALA A 270 -14.13 7.39 -0.68
N ILE A 271 -13.45 6.24 -0.57
CA ILE A 271 -12.39 6.01 0.44
C ILE A 271 -11.25 7.04 0.29
N PRO A 272 -10.67 7.27 -0.91
CA PRO A 272 -9.58 8.24 -1.05
C PRO A 272 -10.00 9.67 -0.69
N LEU A 273 -11.26 10.04 -0.93
CA LEU A 273 -11.78 11.36 -0.57
C LEU A 273 -11.97 11.50 0.94
N ILE A 274 -12.48 10.48 1.62
CA ILE A 274 -12.58 10.47 3.08
C ILE A 274 -11.18 10.64 3.69
N GLU A 275 -10.22 9.81 3.27
CA GLU A 275 -8.84 9.85 3.79
C GLU A 275 -8.14 11.18 3.50
N ALA A 276 -8.26 11.70 2.27
CA ALA A 276 -7.62 12.96 1.88
C ALA A 276 -8.13 14.18 2.67
N HIS A 277 -9.30 14.08 3.30
CA HIS A 277 -9.87 15.12 4.14
C HIS A 277 -9.76 14.80 5.64
N GLY A 278 -8.89 13.85 6.01
CA GLY A 278 -8.58 13.52 7.41
C GLY A 278 -9.61 12.62 8.09
N GLY A 279 -10.46 11.96 7.32
CA GLY A 279 -11.30 10.87 7.81
C GLY A 279 -10.56 9.54 7.79
N GLU A 280 -11.07 8.59 8.55
CA GLU A 280 -10.61 7.20 8.61
C GLU A 280 -11.79 6.28 8.29
N VAL A 281 -11.63 5.43 7.27
CA VAL A 281 -12.60 4.40 6.96
C VAL A 281 -12.33 3.21 7.88
N LEU A 282 -13.33 2.88 8.70
CA LEU A 282 -13.21 1.82 9.70
C LEU A 282 -13.66 0.48 9.15
N LYS A 283 -14.75 0.47 8.38
CA LYS A 283 -15.34 -0.76 7.87
C LYS A 283 -16.17 -0.53 6.62
N LEU A 284 -16.12 -1.52 5.74
CA LEU A 284 -17.07 -1.69 4.64
C LEU A 284 -18.19 -2.63 5.12
N LEU A 285 -19.44 -2.17 5.02
CA LEU A 285 -20.63 -2.84 5.55
C LEU A 285 -21.57 -3.17 4.38
N GLY A 286 -21.34 -4.31 3.72
CA GLY A 286 -22.03 -4.61 2.46
C GLY A 286 -21.62 -3.62 1.38
N ASP A 287 -22.56 -2.79 0.93
CA ASP A 287 -22.36 -1.67 0.00
C ASP A 287 -22.06 -0.34 0.71
N GLY A 288 -22.05 -0.34 2.04
CA GLY A 288 -21.86 0.85 2.85
C GLY A 288 -20.44 1.10 3.35
N ILE A 289 -20.20 2.34 3.77
CA ILE A 289 -18.94 2.80 4.40
C ILE A 289 -19.27 3.39 5.76
N LEU A 290 -18.58 2.90 6.80
CA LEU A 290 -18.50 3.55 8.10
C LEU A 290 -17.13 4.22 8.23
N ALA A 291 -17.15 5.53 8.41
CA ALA A 291 -15.94 6.33 8.59
C ALA A 291 -16.10 7.34 9.72
N VAL A 292 -14.96 7.79 10.25
CA VAL A 292 -14.89 8.76 11.34
C VAL A 292 -13.90 9.86 11.00
N PHE A 293 -14.19 11.08 11.44
CA PHE A 293 -13.32 12.23 11.36
C PHE A 293 -13.09 12.72 12.79
N PRO A 294 -12.06 12.18 13.49
CA PRO A 294 -11.78 12.52 14.88
C PRO A 294 -11.45 14.01 15.02
N TYR A 295 -11.96 14.63 16.08
CA TYR A 295 -11.68 16.04 16.40
C TYR A 295 -11.43 16.24 17.90
N THR A 296 -10.88 17.40 18.21
CA THR A 296 -10.87 17.99 19.55
C THR A 296 -11.77 19.23 19.53
N GLU A 297 -12.17 19.74 20.69
CA GLU A 297 -13.02 20.95 20.73
C GLU A 297 -12.42 22.13 19.95
N THR A 298 -11.08 22.26 19.93
CA THR A 298 -10.39 23.36 19.23
C THR A 298 -10.49 23.29 17.70
N ASN A 299 -10.63 22.09 17.12
CA ASN A 299 -10.65 21.90 15.66
C ASN A 299 -11.96 21.31 15.14
N LYS A 300 -12.96 21.13 16.02
CA LYS A 300 -14.28 20.55 15.73
C LYS A 300 -14.91 21.15 14.46
N THR A 301 -15.03 22.47 14.36
CA THR A 301 -15.59 23.12 13.15
C THR A 301 -14.78 22.86 11.89
N VAL A 302 -13.44 22.85 11.97
CA VAL A 302 -12.56 22.60 10.81
C VAL A 302 -12.74 21.17 10.31
N VAL A 303 -12.77 20.20 11.21
CA VAL A 303 -12.97 18.78 10.88
C VAL A 303 -14.36 18.55 10.27
N GLY A 304 -15.40 19.17 10.84
CA GLY A 304 -16.74 19.12 10.26
C GLY A 304 -16.79 19.67 8.82
N LYS A 305 -16.15 20.82 8.56
CA LYS A 305 -16.03 21.36 7.19
C LYS A 305 -15.30 20.42 6.24
N LYS A 306 -14.25 19.73 6.71
CA LYS A 306 -13.51 18.74 5.91
C LYS A 306 -14.38 17.54 5.54
N ALA A 307 -15.19 17.02 6.48
CA ALA A 307 -16.14 15.95 6.20
C ALA A 307 -17.17 16.37 5.13
N LEU A 308 -17.76 17.56 5.24
CA LEU A 308 -18.68 18.08 4.21
C LEU A 308 -18.00 18.29 2.85
N LEU A 309 -16.74 18.73 2.85
CA LEU A 309 -15.97 18.89 1.61
C LEU A 309 -15.71 17.54 0.93
N ALA A 310 -15.43 16.49 1.70
CA ALA A 310 -15.28 15.13 1.18
C ALA A 310 -16.59 14.63 0.54
N VAL A 311 -17.73 14.81 1.21
CA VAL A 311 -19.06 14.47 0.66
C VAL A 311 -19.34 15.22 -0.64
N ARG A 312 -19.09 16.53 -0.66
CA ARG A 312 -19.30 17.35 -1.87
C ARG A 312 -18.46 16.86 -3.05
N LYS A 313 -17.17 16.59 -2.82
CA LYS A 313 -16.28 16.06 -3.86
C LYS A 313 -16.69 14.66 -4.31
N LEU A 314 -17.23 13.83 -3.42
CA LEU A 314 -17.76 12.52 -3.78
C LEU A 314 -18.96 12.64 -4.72
N GLY A 315 -19.89 13.56 -4.44
CA GLY A 315 -21.01 13.87 -5.34
C GLY A 315 -20.54 14.32 -6.73
N GLU A 316 -19.56 15.23 -6.79
CA GLU A 316 -18.98 15.69 -8.06
C GLU A 316 -18.29 14.55 -8.84
N ASN A 317 -17.54 13.68 -8.15
CA ASN A 317 -16.85 12.56 -8.77
C ASN A 317 -17.83 11.49 -9.27
N LEU A 318 -18.86 11.17 -8.50
CA LEU A 318 -19.90 10.24 -8.93
C LEU A 318 -20.70 10.78 -10.11
N PHE A 319 -20.99 12.08 -10.15
CA PHE A 319 -21.64 12.70 -11.31
C PHE A 319 -20.82 12.52 -12.59
N ARG A 320 -19.50 12.68 -12.54
CA ARG A 320 -18.61 12.43 -13.69
C ARG A 320 -18.52 10.94 -14.02
N HIS A 321 -18.39 10.09 -12.99
CA HIS A 321 -18.28 8.64 -13.17
C HIS A 321 -19.54 8.05 -13.80
N ASN A 322 -20.72 8.51 -13.37
CA ASN A 322 -22.00 8.06 -13.92
C ASN A 322 -22.16 8.41 -15.41
N GLN A 323 -21.65 9.56 -15.88
CA GLN A 323 -21.63 9.85 -17.31
C GLN A 323 -20.79 8.85 -18.11
N THR A 324 -19.69 8.35 -17.55
CA THR A 324 -18.91 7.28 -18.17
C THR A 324 -19.66 5.95 -18.12
N ARG A 325 -20.25 5.60 -16.98
CA ARG A 325 -21.04 4.37 -16.82
C ARG A 325 -22.23 4.31 -17.76
N GLU A 326 -22.95 5.41 -17.94
CA GLU A 326 -24.06 5.52 -18.89
C GLU A 326 -23.61 5.26 -20.33
N LYS A 327 -22.46 5.81 -20.75
CA LYS A 327 -21.88 5.51 -22.08
C LYS A 327 -21.52 4.04 -22.25
N GLU A 328 -21.16 3.37 -21.16
CA GLU A 328 -20.89 1.93 -21.10
C GLU A 328 -22.17 1.09 -20.88
N THR A 329 -23.37 1.70 -20.89
CA THR A 329 -24.65 1.02 -20.61
C THR A 329 -24.70 0.36 -19.22
N LYS A 330 -23.95 0.89 -18.26
CA LYS A 330 -23.93 0.45 -16.87
C LYS A 330 -24.86 1.31 -16.01
N LEU A 331 -25.47 0.69 -15.00
CA LEU A 331 -26.33 1.41 -14.06
C LEU A 331 -25.54 2.50 -13.31
N PRO A 332 -26.13 3.71 -13.14
CA PRO A 332 -25.51 4.79 -12.38
C PRO A 332 -25.45 4.45 -10.88
N ILE A 333 -24.47 5.02 -10.18
CA ILE A 333 -24.28 4.87 -8.74
C ILE A 333 -24.81 6.12 -8.04
N HIS A 334 -25.79 5.95 -7.17
CA HIS A 334 -26.27 6.98 -6.25
C HIS A 334 -25.96 6.55 -4.82
N HIS A 335 -25.79 7.50 -3.91
CA HIS A 335 -25.52 7.21 -2.49
C HIS A 335 -26.46 7.96 -1.55
N GLY A 336 -26.53 7.51 -0.31
CA GLY A 336 -27.02 8.27 0.84
C GLY A 336 -25.88 8.45 1.82
N VAL A 337 -25.67 9.67 2.34
CA VAL A 337 -24.71 9.92 3.43
C VAL A 337 -25.44 10.50 4.62
N GLY A 338 -25.39 9.79 5.75
CA GLY A 338 -25.71 10.32 7.06
C GLY A 338 -24.46 10.82 7.76
N LEU A 339 -24.55 12.03 8.33
CA LEU A 339 -23.48 12.62 9.12
C LEU A 339 -23.97 13.00 10.52
N HIS A 340 -23.15 12.73 11.53
CA HIS A 340 -23.44 13.11 12.91
C HIS A 340 -22.17 13.48 13.66
N SER A 341 -22.26 14.43 14.59
CA SER A 341 -21.17 14.74 15.52
C SER A 341 -21.52 14.23 16.91
N GLY A 342 -20.65 13.39 17.47
CA GLY A 342 -20.83 12.83 18.80
C GLY A 342 -19.60 12.09 19.33
N GLU A 343 -19.72 11.69 20.60
CA GLU A 343 -18.77 10.79 21.25
C GLU A 343 -18.97 9.36 20.75
N ILE A 344 -17.86 8.66 20.50
CA ILE A 344 -17.85 7.23 20.21
C ILE A 344 -16.79 6.55 21.05
N LEU A 345 -17.01 5.26 21.32
CA LEU A 345 -16.00 4.37 21.87
C LEU A 345 -15.27 3.71 20.70
N TYR A 346 -13.96 3.86 20.66
CA TYR A 346 -13.07 3.39 19.59
C TYR A 346 -12.05 2.41 20.19
N GLY A 347 -11.99 1.18 19.68
CA GLY A 347 -11.02 0.19 20.17
C GLY A 347 -11.30 -1.23 19.71
N ASN A 348 -10.58 -2.18 20.31
CA ASN A 348 -10.72 -3.60 20.01
C ASN A 348 -11.93 -4.21 20.73
N ILE A 349 -12.82 -4.82 19.97
CA ILE A 349 -13.99 -5.55 20.48
C ILE A 349 -13.98 -6.94 19.86
N GLY A 350 -14.19 -7.98 20.67
CA GLY A 350 -14.25 -9.36 20.19
C GLY A 350 -13.79 -10.36 21.21
N SER A 351 -13.34 -11.53 20.73
CA SER A 351 -12.77 -12.59 21.55
C SER A 351 -11.24 -12.62 21.42
N THR A 352 -10.59 -13.47 22.21
CA THR A 352 -9.14 -13.71 22.15
C THR A 352 -8.65 -14.18 20.78
N GLU A 353 -9.52 -14.82 19.98
CA GLU A 353 -9.18 -15.37 18.67
C GLU A 353 -9.64 -14.47 17.51
N ARG A 354 -10.53 -13.51 17.77
CA ARG A 354 -11.09 -12.62 16.75
C ARG A 354 -11.38 -11.25 17.33
N LEU A 355 -10.48 -10.31 17.06
CA LEU A 355 -10.65 -8.90 17.37
C LEU A 355 -11.18 -8.14 16.16
N ASP A 356 -12.09 -7.21 16.42
CA ASP A 356 -12.60 -6.26 15.47
C ASP A 356 -12.33 -4.86 16.02
N PHE A 357 -11.44 -4.14 15.36
CA PHE A 357 -11.17 -2.75 15.72
C PHE A 357 -12.31 -1.90 15.13
N THR A 358 -13.17 -1.38 15.99
CA THR A 358 -14.39 -0.71 15.53
C THR A 358 -14.79 0.42 16.47
N VAL A 359 -15.76 1.19 16.01
CA VAL A 359 -16.46 2.16 16.84
C VAL A 359 -17.81 1.61 17.28
N ILE A 360 -18.17 1.88 18.53
CA ILE A 360 -19.50 1.60 19.08
C ILE A 360 -20.03 2.82 19.82
N GLY A 361 -21.34 2.88 19.97
CA GLY A 361 -22.03 3.93 20.71
C GLY A 361 -23.31 4.38 20.03
N GLU A 362 -24.11 5.13 20.79
CA GLU A 362 -25.38 5.68 20.32
C GLU A 362 -25.19 6.57 19.08
N ALA A 363 -24.11 7.35 19.03
CA ALA A 363 -23.78 8.23 17.92
C ALA A 363 -23.59 7.46 16.59
N VAL A 364 -22.98 6.27 16.62
CA VAL A 364 -22.80 5.42 15.43
C VAL A 364 -24.16 4.91 14.93
N ASN A 365 -25.00 4.43 15.85
CA ASN A 365 -26.34 3.95 15.53
C ASN A 365 -27.20 5.07 14.93
N LEU A 366 -27.17 6.25 15.54
CA LEU A 366 -27.88 7.44 15.07
C LEU A 366 -27.44 7.80 13.63
N THR A 367 -26.13 7.81 13.36
CA THR A 367 -25.60 8.12 12.02
C THR A 367 -26.13 7.16 10.95
N SER A 368 -26.15 5.85 11.25
CA SER A 368 -26.69 4.84 10.33
C SER A 368 -28.19 5.05 10.07
N ARG A 369 -28.97 5.44 11.08
CA ARG A 369 -30.41 5.75 10.90
C ARG A 369 -30.62 7.02 10.06
N ILE A 370 -29.80 8.04 10.27
CA ILE A 370 -29.83 9.27 9.45
C ILE A 370 -29.50 8.94 7.98
N ALA A 371 -28.51 8.08 7.72
CA ALA A 371 -28.20 7.65 6.36
C ALA A 371 -29.39 6.93 5.68
N GLY A 372 -30.07 6.03 6.40
CA GLY A 372 -31.25 5.33 5.87
C GLY A 372 -32.40 6.26 5.47
N MET A 373 -32.59 7.35 6.20
CA MET A 373 -33.62 8.37 5.89
C MET A 373 -33.38 9.15 4.61
N CYS A 374 -32.15 9.14 4.08
CA CYS A 374 -31.82 9.89 2.89
C CYS A 374 -32.80 9.54 1.74
N GLY A 375 -33.32 8.31 1.71
CA GLY A 375 -34.18 7.82 0.62
C GLY A 375 -35.59 8.42 0.72
N GLU A 376 -36.16 8.35 1.93
CA GLU A 376 -37.48 8.88 2.25
C GLU A 376 -37.54 10.41 2.13
N LEU A 377 -36.45 11.10 2.46
CA LEU A 377 -36.37 12.56 2.37
C LEU A 377 -35.87 13.09 1.03
N GLU A 378 -35.58 12.21 0.06
CA GLU A 378 -35.07 12.56 -1.27
C GLU A 378 -33.82 13.46 -1.25
N LYS A 379 -32.94 13.26 -0.27
CA LYS A 379 -31.66 13.99 -0.16
C LYS A 379 -30.50 13.00 -0.24
N ALA A 380 -29.43 13.40 -0.93
CA ALA A 380 -28.20 12.59 -0.96
C ALA A 380 -27.42 12.64 0.36
N VAL A 381 -27.57 13.72 1.13
CA VAL A 381 -26.80 13.99 2.33
C VAL A 381 -27.72 14.53 3.43
N LEU A 382 -27.69 13.87 4.58
CA LEU A 382 -28.41 14.27 5.78
C LEU A 382 -27.45 14.42 6.96
N ALA A 383 -27.77 15.32 7.88
CA ALA A 383 -26.99 15.60 9.06
C ALA A 383 -27.89 15.72 10.30
N SER A 384 -27.34 15.32 11.45
CA SER A 384 -27.95 15.61 12.76
C SER A 384 -27.84 17.08 13.15
N GLU A 385 -28.69 17.53 14.07
CA GLU A 385 -28.61 18.87 14.71
C GLU A 385 -27.22 19.19 15.29
N ASN A 386 -26.57 18.21 15.94
CA ASN A 386 -25.23 18.40 16.52
C ASN A 386 -24.21 18.87 15.47
N LEU A 387 -24.21 18.23 14.31
CA LEU A 387 -23.30 18.59 13.22
C LEU A 387 -23.71 19.92 12.57
N ALA A 388 -25.01 20.17 12.46
CA ALA A 388 -25.51 21.42 11.90
C ALA A 388 -25.07 22.63 12.75
N ASN A 389 -25.15 22.52 14.07
CA ASN A 389 -24.69 23.53 15.02
C ASN A 389 -23.17 23.69 15.05
N GLN A 390 -22.42 22.62 14.76
CA GLN A 390 -20.96 22.63 14.71
C GLN A 390 -20.38 23.40 13.51
N ILE A 391 -21.13 23.47 12.40
CA ILE A 391 -20.62 23.98 11.13
C ILE A 391 -21.48 25.15 10.64
N PRO A 392 -20.92 26.37 10.50
CA PRO A 392 -21.66 27.53 10.01
C PRO A 392 -21.80 27.49 8.48
N VAL A 393 -22.67 26.61 7.99
CA VAL A 393 -23.13 26.56 6.60
C VAL A 393 -24.64 26.74 6.56
N ARG A 394 -25.20 27.01 5.38
CA ARG A 394 -26.64 27.10 5.20
C ARG A 394 -27.23 25.68 5.17
N TRP A 395 -27.89 25.33 6.27
CA TRP A 395 -28.66 24.10 6.40
C TRP A 395 -30.13 24.34 6.04
N GLU A 396 -30.75 23.33 5.44
CA GLU A 396 -32.19 23.19 5.29
C GLU A 396 -32.68 22.27 6.39
N GLU A 397 -33.49 22.77 7.31
CA GLU A 397 -34.12 21.95 8.36
C GLU A 397 -35.30 21.16 7.76
N LEU A 398 -35.27 19.84 7.89
CA LEU A 398 -36.28 18.93 7.36
C LEU A 398 -37.28 18.47 8.44
N GLY A 399 -37.26 19.11 9.61
CA GLY A 399 -38.11 18.81 10.77
C GLY A 399 -37.61 17.68 11.66
N GLU A 400 -38.46 17.29 12.60
CA GLU A 400 -38.21 16.20 13.55
C GLU A 400 -38.69 14.85 13.03
N HIS A 401 -37.85 13.83 13.16
CA HIS A 401 -38.12 12.48 12.66
C HIS A 401 -37.89 11.44 13.75
N LYS A 402 -38.79 10.46 13.83
CA LYS A 402 -38.65 9.33 14.76
C LYS A 402 -37.81 8.23 14.10
N LEU A 403 -36.62 8.01 14.64
CA LEU A 403 -35.69 7.00 14.12
C LEU A 403 -35.85 5.66 14.85
N LYS A 404 -35.81 4.55 14.11
CA LYS A 404 -35.93 3.21 14.68
C LYS A 404 -34.83 2.94 15.72
N GLY A 405 -35.25 2.70 16.96
CA GLY A 405 -34.35 2.38 18.08
C GLY A 405 -33.69 3.60 18.73
N ILE A 406 -34.08 4.82 18.35
CA ILE A 406 -33.65 6.06 19.02
C ILE A 406 -34.83 6.55 19.87
N GLY A 407 -34.57 6.86 21.15
CA GLY A 407 -35.61 7.15 22.13
C GLY A 407 -36.40 8.43 21.84
N SER A 408 -35.71 9.49 21.42
CA SER A 408 -36.30 10.81 21.12
C SER A 408 -36.31 11.10 19.62
N PRO A 409 -37.33 11.82 19.10
CA PRO A 409 -37.29 12.39 17.76
C PRO A 409 -36.04 13.24 17.55
N GLN A 410 -35.49 13.20 16.34
CA GLN A 410 -34.26 13.89 15.98
C GLN A 410 -34.55 14.91 14.89
N LYS A 411 -34.03 16.13 15.03
CA LYS A 411 -34.04 17.09 13.93
C LYS A 411 -33.03 16.71 12.88
N ILE A 412 -33.47 16.69 11.63
CA ILE A 412 -32.68 16.29 10.48
C ILE A 412 -32.46 17.50 9.57
N PHE A 413 -31.23 17.64 9.07
CA PHE A 413 -30.80 18.75 8.23
C PHE A 413 -30.23 18.24 6.91
N ALA A 414 -30.43 18.98 5.83
CA ALA A 414 -29.73 18.81 4.56
C ALA A 414 -28.89 20.04 4.23
N ILE A 415 -27.86 19.88 3.40
CA ILE A 415 -27.13 21.03 2.87
C ILE A 415 -28.04 21.75 1.87
N SER A 416 -28.27 23.05 2.05
CA SER A 416 -29.10 23.81 1.10
C SER A 416 -28.47 23.83 -0.29
N GLU A 417 -29.21 23.35 -1.29
CA GLU A 417 -28.77 23.48 -2.68
C GLU A 417 -28.72 24.97 -3.08
N ARG A 418 -27.62 25.39 -3.71
CA ARG A 418 -27.65 26.66 -4.45
C ARG A 418 -28.52 26.44 -5.67
N VAL A 419 -29.77 26.90 -5.60
CA VAL A 419 -30.61 27.06 -6.79
C VAL A 419 -29.83 27.95 -7.76
N LYS A 420 -29.25 27.37 -8.82
CA LYS A 420 -28.79 28.16 -9.96
C LYS A 420 -30.05 28.79 -10.54
N LYS A 421 -30.25 30.08 -10.31
CA LYS A 421 -31.24 30.87 -11.06
C LYS A 421 -30.95 30.62 -12.54
N LYS A 422 -31.87 29.94 -13.23
CA LYS A 422 -31.97 30.02 -14.68
C LYS A 422 -32.22 31.49 -14.99
N TYR A 423 -31.25 32.15 -15.61
CA TYR A 423 -31.45 33.42 -16.30
C TYR A 423 -31.74 33.12 -17.76
#